data_AF-A0A2N8DM09-F1
#
_entry.id   AF-A0A2N8DM09-F1
#
_cell.length_a   1.000
_cell.length_b   1.000
_cell.length_c   1.000
_cell.angle_alpha   90.00
_cell.angle_beta   90.00
_cell.angle_gamma   90.00
#
_symmetry.space_group_name_H-M   'P 1'
#
loop_
_entity.id
_entity.type
_entity.pdbx_description
1 polymer ?
#
loop_
_entity_poly.entity_id
_entity_poly.type
_entity_poly.pdbx_seq_one_letter_code
_entity_poly.pdbx_strand_id
1 'polypeptide(L)'
;IYFHPGANVQTALAQTTAIAQTFLRNLPPGTTPPLVIVYSASTVPVLQVGLNSTTLSEQQLFDYGNNFIRNQISTVPGASMPYP
;
A
#
# COMPACT_ATOMS: atom_id res chain seq x y z
N ILE A 1 13.39 -2.59 7.73
CA ILE A 1 13.82 -3.86 7.09
C ILE A 1 13.33 -3.81 5.65
N TYR A 2 14.19 -4.07 4.67
CA TYR A 2 13.78 -4.17 3.26
C TYR A 2 13.88 -5.63 2.84
N PHE A 3 12.84 -6.15 2.18
CA PHE A 3 12.81 -7.52 1.70
C PHE A 3 13.17 -7.56 0.22
N HIS A 4 13.86 -8.63 -0.19
CA HIS A 4 14.10 -8.88 -1.61
C HIS A 4 12.78 -9.13 -2.35
N PRO A 5 12.70 -8.80 -3.65
CA PRO A 5 11.53 -9.10 -4.47
C PRO A 5 11.13 -10.57 -4.39
N GLY A 6 9.83 -10.85 -4.22
CA GLY A 6 9.29 -12.21 -4.09
C GLY A 6 9.31 -12.80 -2.67
N ALA A 7 9.85 -12.10 -1.68
CA ALA A 7 9.78 -12.53 -0.29
C ALA A 7 8.33 -12.56 0.24
N ASN A 8 7.97 -13.60 1.00
CA ASN A 8 6.67 -13.68 1.65
C ASN A 8 6.62 -12.70 2.83
N VAL A 9 5.89 -11.59 2.64
CA VAL A 9 5.75 -10.52 3.64
C VAL A 9 5.10 -11.01 4.93
N GLN A 10 4.20 -12.00 4.88
CA GLN A 10 3.56 -12.54 6.08
C GLN A 10 4.52 -13.39 6.91
N THR A 11 5.34 -14.22 6.25
CA THR A 11 6.40 -14.98 6.94
C THR A 11 7.43 -14.04 7.55
N ALA A 12 7.84 -13.02 6.79
CA ALA A 12 8.75 -11.97 7.22
C ALA A 12 8.23 -11.18 8.43
N LEU A 13 6.94 -10.82 8.42
CA LEU A 13 6.27 -10.16 9.54
C LEU A 13 6.26 -11.05 10.78
N ALA A 14 5.88 -12.33 10.63
CA ALA A 14 5.86 -13.27 11.73
C ALA A 14 7.26 -13.44 12.37
N GLN A 15 8.30 -13.56 11.55
CA GLN A 15 9.69 -13.65 12.03
C GLN A 15 10.14 -12.37 12.73
N THR A 16 9.80 -11.19 12.19
CA THR A 16 10.14 -9.89 12.79
C THR A 16 9.48 -9.73 14.16
N THR A 17 8.19 -10.07 14.27
CA THR A 17 7.45 -10.04 15.54
C THR A 17 8.01 -11.03 16.55
N ALA A 18 8.37 -12.24 16.13
CA ALA A 18 8.94 -13.25 17.01
C ALA A 18 10.28 -12.79 17.62
N ILE A 19 11.17 -12.22 16.80
CA ILE A 19 12.45 -11.69 17.28
C ILE A 19 12.21 -10.48 18.22
N ALA A 20 11.29 -9.59 17.87
CA ALA A 20 10.95 -8.44 18.70
C ALA A 20 10.49 -8.87 20.11
N GLN A 21 9.70 -9.94 20.22
CA GLN A 21 9.28 -10.50 21.51
C GLN A 21 10.46 -11.06 22.32
N THR A 22 11.42 -11.72 21.67
CA THR A 22 12.62 -12.22 22.37
C THR A 22 13.52 -11.10 22.89
N PHE A 23 13.57 -9.98 22.17
CA PHE A 23 14.42 -8.85 22.51
C PHE A 23 13.94 -8.10 23.75
N LEU A 24 12.65 -8.17 24.10
CA LEU A 24 12.08 -7.56 25.31
C LEU A 24 12.78 -7.99 26.60
N ARG A 25 13.36 -9.19 26.64
CA ARG A 25 14.12 -9.67 27.82
C ARG A 25 15.39 -8.87 28.11
N ASN A 26 15.91 -8.15 27.13
CA ASN A 26 17.08 -7.30 27.26
C ASN A 26 16.72 -5.83 27.55
N LEU A 27 15.43 -5.50 27.58
CA LEU A 27 14.93 -4.15 27.81
C LEU A 27 14.44 -4.00 29.27
N PRO A 28 14.36 -2.76 29.78
CA PRO A 28 13.85 -2.51 31.12
C PRO A 28 12.45 -3.09 31.35
N PRO A 29 12.14 -3.55 32.57
CA PRO A 29 10.80 -4.02 32.94
C PRO A 29 9.72 -2.98 32.60
N GLY A 30 8.62 -3.43 31.99
CA GLY A 30 7.51 -2.56 31.55
C GLY A 30 7.57 -2.14 30.08
N THR A 31 8.62 -2.52 29.34
CA THR A 31 8.70 -2.28 27.90
C THR A 31 7.70 -3.17 27.14
N THR A 32 6.87 -2.58 26.29
CA THR A 32 5.93 -3.30 25.43
C THR A 32 6.59 -3.71 24.10
N PRO A 33 6.12 -4.78 23.44
CA PRO A 33 6.59 -5.14 22.10
C PRO A 33 6.49 -3.95 21.14
N PRO A 34 7.50 -3.72 20.28
CA PRO A 34 7.45 -2.64 19.30
C PRO A 34 6.34 -2.90 18.26
N LEU A 35 5.73 -1.81 17.78
CA LEU A 35 4.74 -1.87 16.71
C LEU A 35 5.42 -2.16 15.37
N VAL A 36 5.07 -3.28 14.74
CA VAL A 36 5.57 -3.65 13.41
C VAL A 36 4.57 -3.19 12.35
N ILE A 37 4.92 -2.17 11.59
CA ILE A 37 4.10 -1.64 10.49
C ILE A 37 4.69 -2.13 9.17
N VAL A 38 3.86 -2.78 8.36
CA VAL A 38 4.23 -3.24 7.02
C VAL A 38 3.94 -2.13 6.02
N TYR A 39 4.98 -1.60 5.40
CA TYR A 39 4.88 -0.69 4.25
C TYR A 39 5.26 -1.46 2.98
N SER A 40 4.34 -1.53 2.02
CA SER A 40 4.69 -1.90 0.65
C SER A 40 5.20 -0.66 -0.05
N ALA A 41 6.37 -0.71 -0.68
CA ALA A 41 6.98 0.41 -1.42
C ALA A 41 6.26 0.73 -2.75
N SER A 42 4.94 0.58 -2.80
CA SER A 42 4.09 1.01 -3.93
C SER A 42 3.68 2.50 -3.83
N THR A 43 4.35 3.31 -2.99
CA THR A 43 3.91 4.68 -2.67
C THR A 43 4.51 5.77 -3.55
N VAL A 44 5.24 5.43 -4.62
CA VAL A 44 5.62 6.41 -5.64
C VAL A 44 4.56 6.37 -6.72
N PRO A 45 3.81 7.47 -6.99
CA PRO A 45 2.89 7.52 -8.11
C PRO A 45 3.69 7.30 -9.40
N VAL A 46 3.56 6.12 -10.00
CA VAL A 46 4.28 5.77 -11.23
C VAL A 46 3.57 6.29 -12.48
N LEU A 47 2.30 6.68 -12.37
CA LEU A 47 1.46 7.10 -13.50
C LEU A 47 0.46 8.19 -13.05
N GLN A 48 0.28 9.23 -13.89
CA GLN A 48 -0.76 10.25 -13.76
C GLN A 48 -1.68 10.17 -14.98
N VAL A 49 -2.99 10.03 -14.75
CA VAL A 49 -4.00 9.91 -15.81
C VAL A 49 -4.80 11.21 -15.88
N GLY A 50 -4.72 11.91 -17.02
CA GLY A 50 -5.57 13.05 -17.33
C GLY A 50 -6.71 12.63 -18.27
N LEU A 51 -7.94 13.08 -17.98
CA LEU A 51 -9.11 12.80 -18.81
C LEU A 51 -9.55 14.08 -19.51
N ASN A 52 -9.79 14.01 -20.82
CA ASN A 52 -10.41 15.08 -21.59
C ASN A 52 -11.54 14.52 -22.45
N SER A 53 -12.49 15.37 -22.81
CA SER A 53 -13.55 15.04 -23.76
C SER A 53 -14.08 16.31 -24.41
N THR A 54 -14.43 16.22 -25.68
CA THR A 54 -15.11 17.29 -26.44
C THR A 54 -16.63 17.18 -26.37
N THR A 55 -17.16 16.10 -25.80
CA THR A 55 -18.61 15.80 -25.78
C THR A 55 -19.17 15.58 -24.38
N LEU A 56 -18.33 15.21 -23.40
CA LEU A 56 -18.75 14.97 -22.02
C LEU A 56 -18.51 16.21 -21.16
N SER A 57 -19.45 16.51 -20.26
CA SER A 57 -19.26 17.53 -19.23
C SER A 57 -18.23 17.09 -18.19
N GLU A 58 -17.69 18.04 -17.42
CA GLU A 58 -16.70 17.74 -16.38
C GLU A 58 -17.24 16.78 -15.31
N GLN A 59 -18.51 16.91 -14.92
CA GLN A 59 -19.17 15.96 -14.02
C GLN A 59 -19.25 14.55 -14.63
N GLN A 60 -19.56 14.44 -15.91
CA GLN A 60 -19.61 13.15 -16.60
C GLN A 60 -18.22 12.53 -16.76
N LEU A 61 -17.19 13.34 -17.03
CA LEU A 61 -15.79 12.91 -17.05
C LEU A 61 -15.32 12.43 -15.68
N PHE A 62 -15.68 13.14 -14.61
CA PHE A 62 -15.37 12.76 -13.24
C PHE A 62 -16.05 11.43 -12.87
N ASP A 63 -17.33 11.28 -13.18
CA ASP A 63 -18.07 10.06 -12.95
C ASP A 63 -17.50 8.88 -13.75
N TYR A 64 -17.15 9.11 -15.02
CA TYR A 64 -16.53 8.12 -15.88
C TYR A 64 -15.16 7.65 -15.35
N GLY A 65 -14.33 8.59 -14.91
CA GLY A 65 -13.03 8.29 -14.30
C GLY A 65 -13.17 7.44 -13.02
N ASN A 66 -14.09 7.80 -12.14
CA ASN A 66 -14.28 7.13 -10.86
C ASN A 66 -14.95 5.77 -10.97
N ASN A 67 -15.88 5.58 -11.91
CA ASN A 67 -16.69 4.36 -11.98
C ASN A 67 -16.23 3.36 -13.05
N PHE A 68 -15.55 3.80 -14.11
CA PHE A 68 -15.09 2.90 -15.17
C PHE A 68 -13.57 2.72 -15.15
N ILE A 69 -12.82 3.82 -15.18
CA ILE A 69 -11.34 3.76 -15.26
C ILE A 69 -10.74 3.23 -13.97
N ARG A 70 -11.25 3.67 -12.81
CA ARG A 70 -10.79 3.20 -11.50
C ARG A 70 -10.96 1.68 -11.34
N ASN A 71 -12.09 1.13 -11.77
CA ASN A 71 -12.36 -0.30 -11.65
C ASN A 71 -11.39 -1.14 -12.49
N GLN A 72 -10.98 -0.65 -13.66
CA GLN A 72 -10.02 -1.35 -14.52
C GLN A 72 -8.59 -1.30 -13.98
N ILE A 73 -8.19 -0.22 -13.30
CA ILE A 73 -6.85 -0.10 -12.73
C ILE A 73 -6.74 -0.84 -11.39
N SER A 74 -7.84 -0.91 -10.64
CA SER A 74 -7.92 -1.65 -9.36
C SER A 74 -7.66 -3.17 -9.53
N THR A 75 -7.86 -3.72 -10.73
CA THR A 75 -7.57 -5.15 -10.99
C THR A 75 -6.09 -5.44 -11.24
N VAL A 76 -5.25 -4.41 -11.39
CA VAL A 76 -3.81 -4.57 -11.60
C VAL A 76 -3.12 -4.83 -10.25
N PRO A 77 -2.46 -5.98 -10.03
CA PRO A 77 -1.76 -6.27 -8.79
C PRO A 77 -0.70 -5.21 -8.49
N GLY A 78 -0.81 -4.55 -7.33
CA GLY A 78 0.14 -3.50 -6.89
C GLY A 78 -0.21 -2.08 -7.32
N ALA A 79 -1.29 -1.88 -8.10
CA ALA A 79 -1.83 -0.56 -8.37
C ALA A 79 -2.68 -0.07 -7.18
N SER A 80 -2.41 1.16 -6.73
CA SER A 80 -3.25 1.86 -5.75
C SER A 80 -3.61 3.22 -6.34
N MET A 81 -4.91 3.48 -6.49
CA MET A 81 -5.40 4.79 -6.94
C MET A 81 -5.87 5.59 -5.73
N PRO A 82 -5.08 6.56 -5.23
CA PRO A 82 -5.59 7.53 -4.27
C PRO A 82 -6.72 8.32 -4.92
N TYR A 83 -7.71 8.69 -4.11
CA TYR A 83 -8.80 9.55 -4.57
C TYR A 83 -8.23 10.91 -5.00
N PRO A 84 -8.65 11.49 -6.14
CA PRO A 84 -8.21 12.83 -6.56
C PRO A 84 -8.64 13.92 -5.58
#